data_AF-A0A942RJN0-F1
#
_entry.id   AF-A0A942RJN0-F1
#
_cell.length_a   1.000
_cell.length_b   1.000
_cell.length_c   1.000
_cell.angle_alpha   90.00
_cell.angle_beta   90.00
_cell.angle_gamma   90.00
#
_symmetry.space_group_name_H-M   'P 1'
#
loop_
_entity.id
_entity.type
_entity.pdbx_description
1 polymer ?
#
loop_
_entity_poly.entity_id
_entity_poly.type
_entity_poly.pdbx_seq_one_letter_code
_entity_poly.pdbx_strand_id
1 'polypeptide(L)'
;EPVKRVVAQGTQAKVMVASRSGQDIRYRQVMNMEATAYTHTGNATFTGIMPYVGIVAVDPKVIPLGTQLYVDGYGFAKAADIGSAIKGEKIDLFMDTREQALKFGRRTVKVYILE
;
A
#
# COMPACT_ATOMS: atom_id res chain seq x y z
N GLU A 1 -0.92 -7.71 19.35
CA GLU A 1 -0.05 -7.89 18.17
C GLU A 1 -0.78 -8.71 17.11
N PRO A 2 -0.48 -8.55 15.81
CA PRO A 2 -1.10 -9.36 14.77
C PRO A 2 -0.74 -10.84 14.90
N VAL A 3 -1.73 -11.70 15.14
CA VAL A 3 -1.53 -13.15 15.05
C VAL A 3 -1.50 -13.51 13.56
N LYS A 4 -0.33 -13.93 13.07
CA LYS A 4 -0.21 -14.51 11.73
C LYS A 4 -0.91 -15.87 11.75
N ARG A 5 -2.10 -15.99 11.16
CA ARG A 5 -2.75 -17.29 10.98
C ARG A 5 -2.39 -17.79 9.58
N VAL A 6 -1.57 -18.84 9.55
CA VAL A 6 -1.25 -19.56 8.31
C VAL A 6 -2.39 -20.53 8.02
N VAL A 7 -3.05 -20.40 6.88
CA VAL A 7 -3.92 -21.45 6.34
C VAL A 7 -3.04 -22.33 5.45
N ALA A 8 -2.85 -23.59 5.82
CA ALA A 8 -2.01 -24.53 5.08
C ALA A 8 -2.87 -25.41 4.17
N GLN A 9 -2.74 -25.26 2.85
CA GLN A 9 -3.19 -26.27 1.89
C GLN A 9 -2.33 -26.25 0.62
N GLY A 10 -1.75 -27.41 0.32
CA GLY A 10 -1.13 -27.91 -0.94
C GLY A 10 -0.58 -26.95 -2.00
N THR A 11 0.71 -27.11 -2.32
CA THR A 11 1.45 -26.84 -3.59
C THR A 11 1.10 -25.62 -4.48
N GLN A 12 0.40 -24.60 -3.98
CA GLN A 12 0.16 -23.33 -4.66
C GLN A 12 0.42 -22.17 -3.69
N ALA A 13 0.74 -20.99 -4.22
CA ALA A 13 1.21 -19.83 -3.46
C ALA A 13 0.47 -19.67 -2.12
N LYS A 14 1.23 -19.68 -1.02
CA LYS A 14 0.69 -19.71 0.34
C LYS A 14 -0.06 -18.41 0.66
N VAL A 15 -1.37 -18.41 0.46
CA VAL A 15 -2.26 -17.32 0.89
C VAL A 15 -2.28 -17.31 2.41
N MET A 16 -1.97 -16.16 2.99
CA MET A 16 -1.98 -15.92 4.42
C MET A 16 -3.17 -15.04 4.80
N VAL A 17 -3.64 -15.18 6.04
CA VAL A 17 -4.74 -14.36 6.57
C VAL A 17 -4.24 -13.55 7.76
N ALA A 18 -4.62 -12.29 7.82
CA ALA A 18 -4.38 -11.42 8.96
C ALA A 18 -5.65 -10.63 9.28
N SER A 19 -6.00 -10.51 10.57
CA SER A 19 -7.09 -9.63 10.99
C SER A 19 -6.58 -8.19 11.15
N ARG A 20 -7.17 -7.25 10.42
CA ARG A 20 -6.82 -5.83 10.38
C ARG A 20 -8.08 -4.97 10.45
N SER A 21 -8.12 -4.04 11.40
CA SER A 21 -9.29 -3.16 11.61
C SER A 21 -10.63 -3.91 11.69
N GLY A 22 -10.65 -5.11 12.29
CA GLY A 22 -11.84 -5.95 12.41
C GLY A 22 -12.23 -6.72 11.14
N GLN A 23 -11.40 -6.70 10.10
CA GLN A 23 -11.60 -7.44 8.84
C GLN A 23 -10.46 -8.41 8.59
N ASP A 24 -10.77 -9.60 8.07
CA ASP A 24 -9.75 -10.54 7.64
C ASP A 24 -9.26 -10.20 6.24
N ILE A 25 -7.98 -9.89 6.11
CA ILE A 25 -7.32 -9.66 4.83
C ILE A 25 -6.57 -10.92 4.39
N ARG A 26 -6.76 -11.30 3.12
CA ARG A 26 -6.01 -12.36 2.45
C ARG A 26 -4.86 -11.73 1.68
N TYR A 27 -3.65 -12.21 1.92
CA TYR A 27 -2.45 -11.63 1.34
C TYR A 27 -1.45 -12.71 0.95
N ARG A 28 -0.70 -12.45 -0.12
CA ARG A 28 0.37 -13.34 -0.61
C ARG A 28 1.75 -12.94 -0.12
N GLN A 29 1.94 -11.67 0.27
CA GLN A 29 3.24 -11.15 0.71
C GLN A 29 3.05 -9.96 1.65
N VAL A 30 3.99 -9.76 2.57
CA VAL A 30 4.06 -8.59 3.45
C VAL A 30 5.48 -8.04 3.43
N MET A 31 5.61 -6.72 3.38
CA MET A 31 6.90 -6.01 3.32
C MET A 31 6.88 -4.83 4.30
N ASN A 32 8.04 -4.49 4.86
CA ASN A 32 8.22 -3.20 5.53
C ASN A 32 8.71 -2.20 4.48
N MET A 33 8.04 -1.06 4.34
CA MET A 33 8.39 -0.04 3.35
C MET A 33 8.54 1.33 4.02
N GLU A 34 9.44 2.17 3.50
CA GLU A 34 9.49 3.58 3.86
C GLU A 34 8.30 4.28 3.19
N ALA A 35 7.36 4.76 4.01
CA ALA A 35 6.20 5.50 3.56
C ALA A 35 6.40 7.01 3.70
N THR A 36 5.98 7.73 2.66
CA THR A 36 5.70 9.16 2.69
C THR A 36 4.23 9.40 2.38
N ALA A 37 3.81 10.66 2.39
CA ALA A 37 2.49 11.05 1.92
C ALA A 37 2.56 12.25 0.97
N TYR A 38 1.66 12.25 -0.01
CA TYR A 38 1.47 13.33 -0.96
C TYR A 38 -0.01 13.72 -1.04
N THR A 39 -0.31 14.80 -1.75
CA THR A 39 -1.68 15.30 -1.92
C THR A 39 -1.90 15.77 -3.36
N HIS A 40 -3.09 16.27 -3.67
CA HIS A 40 -3.47 16.70 -5.02
C HIS A 40 -2.44 17.65 -5.63
N THR A 41 -1.99 17.31 -6.84
CA THR A 41 -1.12 18.17 -7.67
C THR A 41 -1.88 18.82 -8.83
N GLY A 42 -3.19 18.54 -8.94
CA GLY A 42 -4.01 18.91 -10.10
C GLY A 42 -3.85 17.97 -11.30
N ASN A 43 -3.02 16.92 -11.21
CA ASN A 43 -2.76 15.97 -12.29
C ASN A 43 -3.29 14.57 -11.95
N ALA A 44 -3.58 13.79 -13.00
CA ALA A 44 -3.86 12.37 -12.86
C ALA A 44 -2.59 11.58 -12.48
N THR A 45 -2.81 10.42 -11.86
CA THR A 45 -1.77 9.43 -11.58
C THR A 45 -1.19 8.85 -12.87
N PHE A 46 -0.07 8.13 -12.77
CA PHE A 46 0.56 7.47 -13.92
C PHE A 46 -0.40 6.55 -14.70
N THR A 47 -1.38 5.94 -14.04
CA THR A 47 -2.39 5.09 -14.69
C THR A 47 -3.60 5.86 -15.26
N GLY A 48 -3.59 7.19 -15.19
CA GLY A 48 -4.66 8.06 -15.70
C GLY A 48 -5.83 8.28 -14.74
N ILE A 49 -5.75 7.75 -13.51
CA ILE A 49 -6.80 7.91 -12.49
C ILE A 49 -6.56 9.22 -11.73
N MET A 50 -7.61 10.03 -11.51
CA MET A 50 -7.51 11.16 -10.58
C MET A 50 -7.35 10.64 -9.15
N PRO A 51 -6.31 11.07 -8.41
CA PRO A 51 -5.99 10.47 -7.13
C PRO A 51 -7.06 10.77 -6.08
N TYR A 52 -7.31 9.78 -5.22
CA TYR A 52 -8.23 9.82 -4.08
C TYR A 52 -7.63 8.99 -2.93
N VAL A 53 -8.12 9.14 -1.70
CA VAL A 53 -7.65 8.34 -0.55
C VAL A 53 -7.86 6.86 -0.82
N GLY A 54 -6.77 6.10 -0.86
CA GLY A 54 -6.73 4.72 -1.36
C GLY A 54 -5.86 4.56 -2.60
N ILE A 55 -5.31 5.63 -3.16
CA ILE A 55 -4.28 5.57 -4.20
C ILE A 55 -2.90 5.71 -3.59
N VAL A 56 -1.96 4.90 -4.08
CA VAL A 56 -0.55 4.97 -3.66
C VAL A 56 0.39 4.97 -4.86
N ALA A 57 1.50 5.67 -4.72
CA ALA A 57 2.62 5.60 -5.64
C ALA A 57 3.62 4.54 -5.16
N VAL A 58 4.12 3.73 -6.09
CA VAL A 58 5.07 2.63 -5.80
C VAL A 58 6.19 2.59 -6.84
N ASP A 59 7.21 1.78 -6.58
CA ASP A 59 8.13 1.31 -7.62
C ASP A 59 7.53 0.07 -8.32
N PRO A 60 7.17 0.14 -9.63
CA PRO A 60 6.60 -1.00 -10.36
C PRO A 60 7.49 -2.25 -10.40
N LYS A 61 8.81 -2.11 -10.17
CA LYS A 61 9.74 -3.25 -10.08
C LYS A 61 9.58 -4.04 -8.78
N VAL A 62 9.01 -3.42 -7.74
CA VAL A 62 8.78 -4.04 -6.43
C VAL A 62 7.32 -4.41 -6.25
N ILE A 63 6.40 -3.49 -6.59
CA ILE A 63 4.95 -3.70 -6.55
C ILE A 63 4.38 -3.33 -7.93
N PRO A 64 3.90 -4.30 -8.74
CA PRO A 64 3.26 -4.01 -10.01
C PRO A 64 2.06 -3.06 -9.87
N LEU A 65 1.87 -2.17 -10.85
CA LEU A 65 0.68 -1.32 -10.90
C LEU A 65 -0.60 -2.17 -11.02
N GLY A 66 -1.70 -1.67 -10.46
CA GLY A 66 -2.98 -2.36 -10.32
C GLY A 66 -3.10 -3.24 -9.07
N THR A 67 -1.97 -3.56 -8.42
CA THR A 67 -1.94 -4.39 -7.21
C THR A 67 -2.80 -3.79 -6.09
N GLN A 68 -3.63 -4.64 -5.47
CA GLN A 68 -4.39 -4.32 -4.28
C GLN A 68 -3.52 -4.51 -3.03
N LEU A 69 -3.59 -3.54 -2.12
CA LEU A 69 -2.74 -3.45 -0.95
C LEU A 69 -3.57 -3.17 0.30
N TYR A 70 -3.05 -3.57 1.45
CA TYR A 70 -3.44 -3.00 2.74
C TYR A 70 -2.18 -2.40 3.37
N VAL A 71 -2.26 -1.15 3.82
CA VAL A 71 -1.15 -0.43 4.45
C VAL A 71 -1.51 -0.18 5.91
N ASP A 72 -0.71 -0.74 6.83
CA ASP A 72 -0.93 -0.56 8.27
C ASP A 72 -0.94 0.94 8.63
N GLY A 73 -2.03 1.41 9.23
CA GLY A 73 -2.22 2.83 9.59
C GLY A 73 -2.77 3.73 8.49
N TYR A 74 -3.08 3.19 7.31
CA TYR A 74 -3.71 3.92 6.21
C TYR A 74 -4.97 3.21 5.70
N GLY A 75 -4.90 1.90 5.46
CA GLY A 75 -6.03 1.07 5.02
C GLY A 75 -5.83 0.45 3.65
N PHE A 76 -6.94 0.12 2.98
CA PHE A 76 -6.92 -0.46 1.64
C PHE A 76 -6.43 0.54 0.61
N ALA A 77 -5.61 0.06 -0.32
CA ALA A 77 -5.01 0.89 -1.34
C ALA A 77 -4.81 0.16 -2.67
N LYS A 78 -4.69 0.93 -3.75
CA LYS A 78 -4.33 0.46 -5.09
C LYS A 78 -3.04 1.14 -5.55
N ALA A 79 -2.08 0.34 -5.97
CA ALA A 79 -0.88 0.82 -6.65
C ALA A 79 -1.26 1.38 -8.03
N ALA A 80 -1.43 2.70 -8.15
CA ALA A 80 -1.92 3.32 -9.37
C ALA A 80 -1.03 4.46 -9.88
N ASP A 81 0.02 4.78 -9.13
CA ASP A 81 0.88 5.91 -9.44
C ASP A 81 2.36 5.54 -9.33
N ILE A 82 3.23 6.37 -9.92
CA ILE A 82 4.68 6.24 -9.79
C ILE A 82 5.28 7.61 -9.43
N GLY A 83 6.35 7.59 -8.64
CA GLY A 83 7.14 8.78 -8.35
C GLY A 83 8.59 8.59 -8.77
N SER A 84 9.23 9.68 -9.20
CA SER A 84 10.68 9.66 -9.49
C SER A 84 11.50 9.34 -8.24
N ALA A 85 11.07 9.82 -7.07
CA ALA A 85 11.69 9.56 -5.76
C ALA A 85 11.22 8.24 -5.09
N ILE A 86 10.20 7.59 -5.65
CA ILE A 86 9.62 6.35 -5.11
C ILE A 86 10.26 5.17 -5.84
N LYS A 87 11.35 4.67 -5.26
CA LYS A 87 12.20 3.60 -5.80
C LYS A 87 12.54 2.58 -4.71
N GLY A 88 12.59 1.31 -5.07
CA GLY A 88 12.80 0.21 -4.12
C GLY A 88 11.63 0.03 -3.16
N GLU A 89 11.92 -0.26 -1.90
CA GLU A 89 10.92 -0.48 -0.83
C GLU A 89 10.36 0.85 -0.29
N LYS A 90 9.91 1.72 -1.20
CA LYS A 90 9.27 3.02 -0.91
C LYS A 90 7.84 3.06 -1.41
N ILE A 91 6.98 3.72 -0.65
CA ILE A 91 5.57 3.91 -0.99
C ILE A 91 5.15 5.34 -0.64
N ASP A 92 4.35 5.98 -1.49
CA ASP A 92 3.80 7.31 -1.24
C ASP A 92 2.29 7.23 -1.14
N LEU A 93 1.74 7.65 0.00
CA LEU A 93 0.31 7.51 0.31
C LEU A 93 -0.43 8.80 -0.05
N PHE A 94 -1.48 8.69 -0.86
CA PHE A 94 -2.29 9.85 -1.19
C PHE A 94 -3.12 10.30 0.03
N MET A 95 -3.13 11.60 0.29
CA MET A 95 -3.96 12.25 1.30
C MET A 95 -4.72 13.42 0.67
N ASP A 96 -5.94 13.67 1.13
CA ASP A 96 -6.78 14.74 0.58
C ASP A 96 -6.21 16.14 0.84
N THR A 97 -5.49 16.31 1.97
CA THR A 97 -4.94 17.63 2.33
C THR A 97 -3.44 17.59 2.59
N ARG A 98 -2.79 18.73 2.32
CA ARG A 98 -1.38 18.96 2.66
C ARG A 98 -1.12 18.80 4.15
N GLU A 99 -2.06 19.21 5.01
CA GLU A 99 -1.92 19.07 6.46
C GLU A 99 -1.86 17.59 6.88
N GLN A 100 -2.73 16.75 6.31
CA GLN A 100 -2.70 15.30 6.54
C GLN A 100 -1.38 14.69 6.08
N ALA A 101 -0.88 15.08 4.91
CA ALA A 101 0.41 14.60 4.41
C ALA A 101 1.59 15.01 5.32
N LEU A 102 1.60 16.26 5.79
CA LEU A 102 2.62 16.75 6.73
C LEU A 102 2.55 16.03 8.09
N LYS A 103 1.34 15.82 8.60
CA LYS A 103 1.09 15.10 9.86
C LYS A 103 1.48 13.62 9.75
N PHE A 104 1.31 13.02 8.57
CA PHE A 104 1.76 11.67 8.31
C PHE A 104 3.30 11.59 8.32
N GLY A 105 3.99 12.52 7.66
CA GLY A 105 5.46 12.55 7.64
C GLY A 105 6.08 11.31 7.00
N ARG A 106 7.37 11.06 7.25
CA ARG A 106 8.08 9.85 6.78
C ARG A 106 8.15 8.81 7.89
N ARG A 107 7.74 7.58 7.61
CA ARG A 107 7.74 6.48 8.59
C ARG A 107 7.78 5.12 7.92
N THR A 108 8.26 4.09 8.62
CA THR A 108 8.16 2.71 8.14
C THR A 108 6.78 2.13 8.41
N VAL A 109 6.16 1.52 7.40
CA VAL A 109 4.86 0.85 7.50
C VAL A 109 4.94 -0.58 6.99
N LYS A 110 4.03 -1.44 7.44
CA LYS A 110 3.83 -2.76 6.85
C LYS A 110 2.81 -2.66 5.72
N VAL A 111 3.20 -3.18 4.56
CA VAL A 111 2.38 -3.25 3.35
C VAL A 111 2.08 -4.71 3.06
N TYR A 112 0.80 -5.05 3.00
CA TYR A 112 0.31 -6.38 2.64
C TYR A 112 -0.11 -6.34 1.18
N ILE A 113 0.49 -7.21 0.37
CA ILE A 113 0.11 -7.42 -1.02
C ILE A 113 -1.03 -8.43 -1.03
N LEU A 114 -2.23 -7.97 -1.37
CA LEU A 114 -3.44 -8.76 -1.33
C LEU A 114 -3.48 -9.80 -2.47
N GLU A 115 -4.31 -10.82 -2.27
CA GLU A 115 -4.65 -11.83 -3.29
C GLU A 115 -5.55 -11.24 -4.38
#